data_AF-A0A2N1USA1-F1
#
_entry.id   AF-A0A2N1USA1-F1
#
_cell.length_a   1.000
_cell.length_b   1.000
_cell.length_c   1.000
_cell.angle_alpha   90.00
_cell.angle_beta   90.00
_cell.angle_gamma   90.00
#
_symmetry.space_group_name_H-M   'P 1'
#
loop_
_entity.id
_entity.type
_entity.pdbx_description
1 polymer ?
#
loop_
_entity_poly.entity_id
_entity_poly.type
_entity_poly.pdbx_seq_one_letter_code
_entity_poly.pdbx_strand_id
1 'polypeptide(L)'
;MKPRLSDLTAYLEIEPEQGRIRIRHERMLLMRRDAFGYLRMLLYRQLGTEAAAWLLFQFGASCGTGDCEALTALVEWDDIEEALRSGLSQEFWGGWARI
;
A
#
# COMPACT_ATOMS: atom_id res chain seq x y z
N MET A 1 -4.82 20.22 -16.18
CA MET A 1 -5.63 18.99 -16.11
C MET A 1 -5.22 18.27 -14.83
N LYS A 2 -6.10 18.11 -13.83
CA LYS A 2 -5.76 17.40 -12.58
C LYS A 2 -5.38 15.94 -12.95
N PRO A 3 -4.26 15.40 -12.43
CA PRO A 3 -3.83 14.04 -12.75
C PRO A 3 -4.91 13.05 -12.27
N ARG A 4 -5.37 12.19 -13.18
CA ARG A 4 -6.33 11.14 -12.88
C ARG A 4 -5.64 9.99 -12.16
N LEU A 5 -6.38 9.37 -11.25
CA LEU A 5 -5.96 8.22 -10.45
C LEU A 5 -5.37 7.01 -11.19
N SER A 6 -5.67 6.91 -12.49
CA SER A 6 -5.09 5.93 -13.39
C SER A 6 -3.56 6.06 -13.55
N ASP A 7 -2.93 7.11 -13.02
CA ASP A 7 -1.51 7.42 -13.24
C ASP A 7 -0.69 7.47 -11.94
N LEU A 8 -0.95 6.56 -10.98
CA LEU A 8 -0.04 6.31 -9.84
C LEU A 8 1.41 6.05 -10.28
N THR A 9 1.58 5.52 -11.51
CA THR A 9 2.85 5.37 -12.20
C THR A 9 3.62 6.70 -12.37
N ALA A 10 2.94 7.83 -12.53
CA ALA A 10 3.58 9.13 -12.62
C ALA A 10 4.27 9.57 -11.32
N TYR A 11 3.95 8.92 -10.20
CA TYR A 11 4.52 9.19 -8.88
C TYR A 11 5.47 8.11 -8.39
N LEU A 12 5.62 7.02 -9.15
CA LEU A 12 6.52 5.92 -8.82
C LEU A 12 7.95 6.28 -9.25
N GLU A 13 8.83 6.40 -8.27
CA GLU A 13 10.25 6.62 -8.47
C GLU A 13 11.02 5.35 -8.12
N ILE A 14 11.73 4.78 -9.10
CA ILE A 14 12.63 3.64 -8.89
C ILE A 14 14.05 4.13 -9.15
N GLU A 15 14.89 4.05 -8.13
CA GLU A 15 16.32 4.35 -8.19
C GLU A 15 17.11 3.06 -7.88
N PRO A 16 17.33 2.16 -8.86
CA PRO A 16 17.94 0.85 -8.62
C PRO A 16 19.37 0.96 -8.07
N GLU A 17 20.16 1.89 -8.61
CA GLU A 17 21.54 2.17 -8.18
C GLU A 17 21.64 2.57 -6.71
N GLN A 18 20.54 3.06 -6.14
CA GLN A 18 20.46 3.47 -4.73
C GLN A 18 19.61 2.52 -3.89
N GLY A 19 19.03 1.48 -4.50
CA GLY A 19 18.15 0.51 -3.84
C GLY A 19 16.87 1.15 -3.27
N ARG A 20 16.31 2.15 -3.95
CA ARG A 20 15.12 2.87 -3.48
C ARG A 20 13.96 2.74 -4.45
N ILE A 21 12.80 2.47 -3.87
CA ILE A 21 11.50 2.55 -4.53
C ILE A 21 10.71 3.54 -3.70
N ARG A 22 10.10 4.52 -4.35
CA ARG A 22 9.22 5.47 -3.69
C ARG A 22 7.95 5.68 -4.48
N ILE A 23 6.90 6.02 -3.75
CA ILE A 23 5.78 6.74 -4.32
C ILE A 23 5.87 8.14 -3.70
N ARG A 24 6.37 9.12 -4.47
CA ARG A 24 6.82 10.44 -3.98
C ARG A 24 7.83 10.35 -2.83
N HIS A 25 7.42 10.76 -1.63
CA HIS A 25 8.28 10.84 -0.44
C HIS A 25 8.27 9.55 0.38
N GLU A 26 7.28 8.68 0.16
CA GLU A 26 7.13 7.43 0.89
C GLU A 26 8.03 6.34 0.32
N ARG A 27 8.81 5.71 1.20
CA ARG A 27 9.70 4.62 0.81
C ARG A 27 8.93 3.31 0.76
N MET A 28 8.93 2.70 -0.40
CA MET A 28 8.30 1.40 -0.64
C MET A 28 9.33 0.27 -0.56
N LEU A 29 8.83 -0.93 -0.29
CA LEU A 29 9.59 -2.17 -0.36
C LEU A 29 8.97 -3.11 -1.40
N LEU A 30 9.78 -3.57 -2.35
CA LEU A 30 9.39 -4.68 -3.20
C LEU A 30 9.64 -6.00 -2.46
N MET A 31 8.57 -6.72 -2.11
CA MET A 31 8.63 -7.98 -1.40
C MET A 31 8.10 -9.12 -2.26
N ARG A 32 8.77 -10.28 -2.23
CA ARG A 32 8.21 -11.49 -2.84
C ARG A 32 6.96 -11.93 -2.07
N ARG A 33 5.90 -12.24 -2.81
CA ARG A 33 4.62 -12.70 -2.24
C ARG A 33 4.78 -13.95 -1.35
N ASP A 34 5.63 -14.90 -1.75
CA ASP A 34 5.87 -16.12 -0.98
C ASP A 34 6.61 -15.87 0.34
N ALA A 35 7.54 -14.91 0.37
CA ALA A 35 8.20 -14.46 1.59
C ALA A 35 7.18 -13.83 2.57
N PHE A 36 6.24 -13.01 2.08
CA PHE A 36 5.17 -12.48 2.94
C PHE A 36 4.24 -13.59 3.43
N GLY A 37 3.89 -14.56 2.57
CA GLY A 37 3.12 -15.75 2.97
C GLY A 37 3.82 -16.57 4.06
N TYR A 38 5.14 -16.72 3.98
CA TYR A 38 5.94 -17.38 5.00
C TYR A 38 5.96 -16.60 6.32
N LEU A 39 6.13 -15.27 6.27
CA LEU A 39 6.00 -14.40 7.44
C LEU A 39 4.63 -14.54 8.10
N ARG A 40 3.54 -14.49 7.31
CA ARG A 40 2.18 -14.70 7.80
C ARG A 40 2.06 -16.06 8.50
N MET A 41 2.54 -17.14 7.89
CA MET A 41 2.51 -18.46 8.50
C MET A 41 3.28 -18.50 9.83
N LEU A 42 4.46 -17.86 9.92
CA LEU A 42 5.21 -17.77 11.18
C LEU A 42 4.43 -17.02 12.26
N LEU A 43 3.76 -15.91 11.93
CA LEU A 43 2.92 -15.17 12.88
C LEU A 43 1.84 -16.08 13.48
N TYR A 44 1.10 -16.80 12.62
CA TYR A 44 0.07 -17.74 13.09
C TYR A 44 0.63 -18.87 13.94
N ARG A 45 1.81 -19.41 13.58
CA ARG A 45 2.45 -20.48 14.35
C ARG A 45 2.92 -20.03 15.72
N GLN A 46 3.48 -18.83 15.84
CA GLN A 46 4.10 -18.37 17.09
C GLN A 46 3.15 -17.65 18.03
N LEU A 47 2.11 -16.99 17.49
CA LEU A 47 1.21 -16.15 18.28
C LEU A 47 -0.21 -16.74 18.39
N GLY A 48 -0.51 -17.78 17.62
CA GLY A 48 -1.86 -18.32 17.50
C GLY A 48 -2.77 -17.43 16.63
N THR A 49 -3.97 -17.93 16.38
CA THR A 49 -4.89 -17.37 15.39
C THR A 49 -5.32 -15.95 15.69
N GLU A 50 -5.71 -15.67 16.94
CA GLU A 50 -6.31 -14.39 17.34
C GLU A 50 -5.28 -13.25 17.26
N ALA A 51 -4.14 -13.40 17.94
CA ALA A 51 -3.10 -12.38 17.94
C ALA A 51 -2.50 -12.15 16.54
N ALA A 52 -2.26 -13.22 15.77
CA ALA A 52 -1.76 -13.09 14.40
C ALA A 52 -2.75 -12.35 13.49
N ALA A 53 -4.05 -12.68 13.57
CA ALA A 53 -5.08 -11.99 12.79
C ALA A 53 -5.17 -10.51 13.16
N TRP A 54 -5.14 -10.19 14.46
CA TRP A 54 -5.23 -8.82 14.94
C TRP A 54 -4.00 -7.97 14.58
N LEU A 55 -2.80 -8.58 14.59
CA LEU A 55 -1.58 -7.92 14.11
C LEU A 55 -1.63 -7.63 12.62
N LEU A 56 -2.08 -8.59 11.81
CA LEU A 56 -2.21 -8.39 10.36
C LEU A 56 -3.29 -7.35 10.02
N PHE A 57 -4.37 -7.30 10.79
CA PHE A 57 -5.40 -6.28 10.65
C PHE A 57 -4.85 -4.88 10.93
N GLN A 58 -4.15 -4.68 12.05
CA GLN A 58 -3.54 -3.39 12.36
C GLN A 58 -2.43 -3.01 11.39
N PHE A 59 -1.64 -3.98 10.94
CA PHE A 59 -0.63 -3.74 9.92
C PHE A 59 -1.29 -3.18 8.64
N GLY A 60 -2.33 -3.85 8.14
CA GLY A 60 -3.09 -3.37 6.97
C GLY A 60 -3.76 -2.01 7.20
N ALA A 61 -4.36 -1.79 8.37
CA ALA A 61 -4.96 -0.50 8.72
C ALA A 61 -3.91 0.62 8.75
N SER A 62 -2.72 0.37 9.31
CA SER A 62 -1.62 1.34 9.32
C SER A 62 -1.13 1.67 7.92
N CYS A 63 -1.03 0.68 7.02
CA CYS A 63 -0.70 0.91 5.62
C CYS A 63 -1.76 1.79 4.95
N GLY A 64 -3.03 1.40 5.05
CA GLY A 64 -4.14 2.14 4.42
C GLY A 64 -4.33 3.56 4.96
N THR A 65 -4.08 3.80 6.25
CA THR A 65 -4.11 5.16 6.82
C THR A 65 -2.98 6.02 6.25
N GLY A 66 -1.74 5.51 6.22
CA GLY A 66 -0.61 6.24 5.63
C GLY A 66 -0.81 6.52 4.13
N ASP A 67 -1.34 5.55 3.40
CA ASP A 67 -1.69 5.68 1.98
C ASP A 67 -2.78 6.76 1.77
N CYS A 68 -3.81 6.78 2.60
CA CYS A 68 -4.87 7.80 2.57
C CYS A 68 -4.34 9.21 2.88
N GLU A 69 -3.49 9.34 3.91
CA GLU A 69 -2.82 10.60 4.24
C GLU A 69 -1.94 11.09 3.08
N ALA A 70 -1.16 10.18 2.48
CA ALA A 70 -0.36 10.49 1.32
C ALA A 70 -1.22 10.98 0.16
N LEU A 71 -2.27 10.24 -0.21
CA LEU A 71 -3.19 10.53 -1.30
C LEU A 71 -3.97 11.84 -1.10
N THR A 72 -4.45 12.11 0.11
CA THR A 72 -5.14 13.37 0.46
C THR A 72 -4.24 14.59 0.46
N ALA A 73 -2.94 14.42 0.67
CA ALA A 73 -1.97 15.50 0.45
C ALA A 73 -1.68 15.77 -1.05
N LEU A 74 -2.02 14.85 -1.97
CA LEU A 74 -1.67 15.00 -3.39
C LEU A 74 -2.73 15.74 -4.22
N VAL A 75 -4.00 15.61 -3.83
CA VAL A 75 -5.14 16.03 -4.64
C VAL A 75 -6.25 16.57 -3.73
N GLU A 76 -6.77 17.76 -4.05
CA GLU A 76 -8.08 18.17 -3.53
C GLU A 76 -9.15 17.31 -4.20
N TRP A 77 -9.73 16.42 -3.39
CA TRP A 77 -10.81 15.53 -3.78
C TRP A 77 -12.10 16.31 -3.92
N ASP A 78 -12.62 16.37 -5.15
CA ASP A 78 -13.92 16.99 -5.43
C ASP A 78 -15.08 15.99 -5.18
N ASP A 79 -14.77 14.69 -5.11
CA ASP A 79 -15.70 13.58 -4.92
C ASP A 79 -15.11 12.48 -4.01
N ILE A 80 -15.89 12.03 -3.03
CA ILE A 80 -15.51 10.97 -2.10
C ILE A 80 -15.41 9.61 -2.79
N GLU A 81 -16.17 9.38 -3.86
CA GLU A 81 -16.10 8.13 -4.60
C GLU A 81 -14.78 8.00 -5.37
N GLU A 82 -14.29 9.11 -5.94
CA GLU A 82 -12.97 9.20 -6.54
C GLU A 82 -11.86 8.99 -5.48
N ALA A 83 -12.00 9.58 -4.30
CA ALA A 83 -11.07 9.37 -3.19
C ALA A 83 -11.04 7.90 -2.71
N LEU A 84 -12.17 7.22 -2.66
CA LEU A 84 -12.22 5.81 -2.25
C LEU A 84 -11.61 4.88 -3.31
N ARG A 85 -11.85 5.13 -4.59
CA ARG A 85 -11.19 4.40 -5.69
C ARG A 85 -9.68 4.60 -5.69
N SER A 86 -9.20 5.68 -5.08
CA SER A 86 -7.79 6.02 -4.97
C SER A 86 -7.00 5.03 -4.11
N GLY A 87 -7.51 4.75 -2.92
CA GLY A 87 -6.92 3.78 -2.00
C GLY A 87 -6.95 2.37 -2.59
N LEU A 88 -8.06 1.98 -3.23
CA LEU A 88 -8.16 0.70 -3.92
C LEU A 88 -7.10 0.54 -5.00
N SER A 89 -6.88 1.59 -5.80
CA SER A 89 -5.86 1.59 -6.86
C SER A 89 -4.45 1.40 -6.30
N GLN A 90 -4.14 1.91 -5.10
CA GLN A 90 -2.85 1.66 -4.45
C GLN A 90 -2.67 0.21 -4.00
N GLU A 91 -3.72 -0.42 -3.45
CA GLU A 91 -3.70 -1.86 -3.11
C GLU A 91 -3.44 -2.74 -4.34
N PHE A 92 -3.98 -2.35 -5.50
CA PHE A 92 -3.72 -3.00 -6.77
C PHE A 92 -2.26 -2.85 -7.24
N TRP A 93 -1.74 -1.63 -7.26
CA TRP A 93 -0.34 -1.38 -7.64
C TRP A 93 0.66 -1.96 -6.64
N GLY A 94 0.30 -2.04 -5.36
CA GLY A 94 1.07 -2.72 -4.30
C GLY A 94 1.10 -4.23 -4.44
N GLY A 95 0.26 -4.81 -5.31
CA GLY A 95 0.21 -6.25 -5.58
C GLY A 95 -0.53 -7.05 -4.49
N TRP A 96 -1.34 -6.39 -3.66
CA TRP A 96 -2.10 -7.00 -2.57
C TRP A 96 -3.43 -7.59 -3.03
N ALA A 97 -4.15 -6.89 -3.90
CA ALA A 97 -5.47 -7.27 -4.37
C ALA A 97 -5.68 -6.95 -5.86
N ARG A 98 -6.67 -7.58 -6.48
CA ARG A 98 -7.13 -7.24 -7.84
C ARG A 98 -8.47 -6.52 -7.72
N ILE A 99 -8.62 -5.38 -8.40
CA ILE A 99 -9.86 -4.60 -8.50
C ILE A 99 -10.58 -4.98 -9.80
#